data_AF-A0A931W7N1-F1
#
_entry.id   AF-A0A931W7N1-F1
#
_cell.length_a   1.000
_cell.length_b   1.000
_cell.length_c   1.000
_cell.angle_alpha   90.00
_cell.angle_beta   90.00
_cell.angle_gamma   90.00
#
_symmetry.space_group_name_H-M   'P 1'
#
loop_
_entity.id
_entity.type
_entity.pdbx_description
1 polymer ?
#
loop_
_entity_poly.entity_id
_entity_poly.type
_entity_poly.pdbx_seq_one_letter_code
_entity_poly.pdbx_strand_id
1 'polypeptide(L)'
;MVKSFAWAVHKTKEKMQSRGFTLVELLVAIAIIAMVFGIVITSATGIRKSARDTQRHADLKSIQSALQQYYADQNYFPLSPLPSPGNALKNPVGTITYLQSIPKDPQSGDSYGYTSLKLDESVCDSSGINKCLKYCLFAKLENIATTSATQCQPIPSGFNYYVTQP
;
A
#
# COMPACT_ATOMS: atom_id res chain seq x y z
N MET A 1 5.44 15.45 94.94
CA MET A 1 4.39 16.03 94.06
C MET A 1 4.83 15.89 92.61
N VAL A 2 4.51 14.79 91.92
CA VAL A 2 4.39 14.76 90.45
C VAL A 2 3.37 13.67 90.12
N LYS A 3 2.24 14.06 89.53
CA LYS A 3 1.17 13.16 89.12
C LYS A 3 1.51 12.54 87.76
N SER A 4 1.20 11.25 87.66
CA SER A 4 1.09 10.43 86.46
C SER A 4 0.54 11.20 85.25
N PHE A 5 1.20 11.06 84.10
CA PHE A 5 0.67 11.38 82.77
C PHE A 5 0.92 10.18 81.85
N ALA A 6 0.09 9.16 81.99
CA ALA A 6 -0.05 8.10 80.99
C ALA A 6 -0.98 8.61 79.89
N TRP A 7 -0.43 8.93 78.71
CA TRP A 7 -1.20 9.31 77.53
C TRP A 7 -1.57 8.06 76.74
N ALA A 8 -2.87 7.73 76.68
CA ALA A 8 -3.41 6.63 75.89
C ALA A 8 -3.65 7.10 74.44
N VAL A 9 -2.87 6.56 73.50
CA VAL A 9 -3.07 6.76 72.06
C VAL A 9 -4.26 5.91 71.61
N HIS A 10 -5.42 6.53 71.35
CA HIS A 10 -6.50 5.84 70.64
C HIS A 10 -6.17 5.78 69.14
N LYS A 11 -5.76 4.60 68.67
CA LYS A 11 -5.56 4.29 67.25
C LYS A 11 -6.93 4.01 66.61
N THR A 12 -7.55 5.01 66.00
CA THR A 12 -8.80 4.80 65.23
C THR A 12 -8.49 3.96 64.00
N LYS A 13 -9.07 2.75 63.93
CA LYS A 13 -9.04 1.92 62.71
C LYS A 13 -10.00 2.54 61.69
N GLU A 14 -9.47 3.31 60.74
CA GLU A 14 -10.17 3.67 59.52
C GLU A 14 -10.52 2.39 58.75
N LYS A 15 -11.81 2.01 58.70
CA LYS A 15 -12.27 0.92 57.84
C LYS A 15 -12.19 1.40 56.39
N MET A 16 -11.22 0.90 55.62
CA MET A 16 -11.27 0.98 54.16
C MET A 16 -12.55 0.30 53.67
N GLN A 17 -13.54 1.08 53.27
CA GLN A 17 -14.76 0.60 52.62
C GLN A 17 -14.35 0.02 51.26
N SER A 18 -14.29 -1.30 51.12
CA SER A 18 -14.11 -1.93 49.82
C SER A 18 -15.38 -1.72 49.00
N ARG A 19 -15.34 -0.77 48.07
CA ARG A 19 -16.41 -0.60 47.08
C ARG A 19 -16.29 -1.73 46.05
N GLY A 20 -17.25 -2.64 46.05
CA GLY A 20 -17.41 -3.64 44.99
C GLY A 20 -18.11 -3.03 43.78
N PHE A 21 -17.78 -3.51 42.58
CA PHE A 21 -18.51 -3.16 41.36
C PHE A 21 -19.94 -3.70 41.42
N THR A 22 -20.89 -2.91 40.95
CA THR A 22 -22.27 -3.36 40.77
C THR A 22 -22.38 -4.23 39.51
N LEU A 23 -23.30 -5.21 39.49
CA LEU A 23 -23.59 -6.02 38.30
C LEU A 23 -24.00 -5.13 37.11
N VAL A 24 -24.70 -4.03 37.39
CA VAL A 24 -25.16 -3.07 36.39
C VAL A 24 -23.97 -2.31 35.77
N GLU A 25 -22.98 -1.89 36.55
CA GLU A 25 -21.76 -1.27 36.01
C GLU A 25 -21.02 -2.18 35.05
N LEU A 26 -20.89 -3.47 35.41
CA LEU A 26 -20.22 -4.43 34.54
C LEU A 26 -21.00 -4.64 33.24
N LEU A 27 -22.34 -4.71 33.32
CA LEU A 27 -23.20 -4.90 32.15
C LEU A 27 -23.14 -3.70 31.19
N VAL A 28 -23.20 -2.47 31.71
CA VAL A 28 -23.11 -1.26 30.88
C VAL A 28 -21.72 -1.15 30.25
N ALA A 29 -20.65 -1.51 30.97
CA ALA A 29 -19.29 -1.47 30.45
C ALA A 29 -19.11 -2.39 29.24
N ILE A 30 -19.55 -3.65 29.32
CA ILE A 30 -19.42 -4.59 28.19
C ILE A 30 -20.28 -4.18 26.99
N ALA A 31 -21.42 -3.53 27.22
CA ALA A 31 -22.28 -3.02 26.15
C ALA A 31 -21.59 -1.88 25.37
N ILE A 32 -20.94 -0.94 26.07
CA ILE A 32 -20.18 0.14 25.44
C ILE A 32 -18.98 -0.43 24.66
N ILE A 33 -18.25 -1.37 25.26
CA ILE A 33 -17.11 -2.02 24.62
C ILE A 33 -17.54 -2.71 23.32
N ALA A 34 -18.63 -3.48 23.35
CA ALA A 34 -19.17 -4.15 22.16
C ALA A 34 -19.54 -3.17 21.04
N MET A 35 -20.15 -2.03 21.39
CA MET A 35 -20.53 -0.99 20.43
C MET A 35 -19.29 -0.37 19.75
N VAL A 36 -18.26 -0.01 20.52
CA VAL A 36 -17.03 0.58 19.96
C VAL A 36 -16.29 -0.41 19.06
N PHE A 37 -16.18 -1.68 19.47
CA PHE A 37 -15.52 -2.71 18.65
C PHE A 37 -16.17 -2.90 17.28
N GLY A 38 -17.50 -2.79 17.18
CA GLY A 38 -18.21 -2.90 15.90
C GLY A 38 -17.78 -1.86 14.87
N ILE A 39 -17.55 -0.61 15.29
CA ILE A 39 -17.14 0.49 14.40
C ILE A 39 -15.66 0.37 13.97
N VAL A 40 -14.81 -0.12 14.87
CA VAL A 40 -13.36 -0.24 14.62
C VAL A 40 -13.05 -1.28 13.53
N ILE A 41 -13.78 -2.40 13.50
CA ILE A 41 -13.49 -3.49 12.55
C ILE A 41 -13.79 -3.08 11.10
N THR A 42 -14.91 -2.40 10.85
CA THR A 42 -15.33 -2.03 9.49
C THR A 42 -14.41 -0.97 8.90
N SER A 43 -14.03 0.03 9.70
CA SER A 43 -13.10 1.10 9.30
C SER A 43 -11.69 0.59 8.98
N ALA A 44 -11.19 -0.42 9.71
CA ALA A 44 -9.87 -1.00 9.48
C ALA A 44 -9.69 -1.61 8.08
N THR A 45 -10.75 -2.15 7.47
CA THR A 45 -10.66 -2.78 6.14
C THR A 45 -10.42 -1.76 5.02
N GLY A 46 -11.11 -0.61 5.06
CA GLY A 46 -10.92 0.47 4.09
C GLY A 46 -9.53 1.10 4.19
N ILE A 47 -9.03 1.29 5.42
CA ILE A 47 -7.67 1.83 5.66
C ILE A 47 -6.61 0.90 5.06
N ARG A 48 -6.72 -0.42 5.25
CA ARG A 48 -5.78 -1.40 4.69
C ARG A 48 -5.79 -1.39 3.16
N LYS A 49 -6.96 -1.30 2.53
CA LYS A 49 -7.09 -1.18 1.07
C LYS A 49 -6.38 0.08 0.56
N SER A 50 -6.64 1.22 1.19
CA SER A 50 -6.02 2.51 0.83
C SER A 50 -4.48 2.48 0.99
N ALA A 51 -3.98 1.88 2.07
CA ALA A 51 -2.55 1.69 2.28
C ALA A 51 -1.90 0.84 1.16
N ARG A 52 -2.55 -0.26 0.75
CA ARG A 52 -2.08 -1.09 -0.35
C ARG A 52 -2.14 -0.37 -1.69
N ASP A 53 -3.20 0.40 -1.95
CA ASP A 53 -3.30 1.22 -3.17
C ASP A 53 -2.16 2.27 -3.21
N THR A 54 -1.87 2.92 -2.09
CA THR A 54 -0.74 3.87 -1.96
C THR A 54 0.60 3.18 -2.25
N GLN A 55 0.78 1.96 -1.76
CA GLN A 55 1.97 1.16 -2.05
C GLN A 55 2.07 0.82 -3.54
N ARG A 56 0.98 0.34 -4.17
CA ARG A 56 0.95 0.08 -5.63
C ARG A 56 1.36 1.30 -6.44
N HIS A 57 0.91 2.49 -6.06
CA HIS A 57 1.31 3.73 -6.72
C HIS A 57 2.82 4.01 -6.61
N ALA A 58 3.40 3.81 -5.43
CA ALA A 58 4.83 4.00 -5.22
C ALA A 58 5.65 2.98 -6.03
N ASP A 59 5.20 1.73 -6.06
CA ASP A 59 5.84 0.64 -6.79
C ASP A 59 5.84 0.90 -8.30
N LEU A 60 4.69 1.31 -8.88
CA LEU A 60 4.60 1.67 -10.30
C LEU A 60 5.52 2.85 -10.65
N LYS A 61 5.64 3.87 -9.78
CA LYS A 61 6.56 5.00 -9.99
C LYS A 61 8.03 4.57 -9.99
N SER A 62 8.39 3.63 -9.12
CA SER A 62 9.74 3.06 -9.08
C SER A 62 10.07 2.34 -10.39
N ILE A 63 9.14 1.50 -10.89
CA ILE A 63 9.27 0.81 -12.17
C ILE A 63 9.34 1.81 -13.33
N GLN A 64 8.49 2.83 -13.35
CA GLN A 64 8.51 3.89 -14.37
C GLN A 64 9.87 4.58 -14.47
N SER A 65 10.45 4.96 -13.32
CA SER A 65 11.76 5.61 -13.30
C SER A 65 12.85 4.69 -13.86
N ALA A 66 12.81 3.40 -13.52
CA ALA A 66 13.74 2.42 -14.05
C ALA A 66 13.57 2.20 -15.58
N LEU A 67 12.33 2.21 -16.08
CA LEU A 67 12.05 2.13 -17.51
C LEU A 67 12.55 3.36 -18.26
N GLN A 68 12.49 4.55 -17.66
CA GLN A 68 13.05 5.77 -18.25
C GLN A 68 14.58 5.71 -18.33
N GLN A 69 15.25 5.18 -17.29
CA GLN A 69 16.70 4.94 -17.33
C GLN A 69 17.07 3.89 -18.37
N TYR A 70 16.31 2.79 -18.46
CA TYR A 70 16.47 1.79 -19.52
C TYR A 70 16.39 2.43 -20.90
N TYR A 71 15.38 3.29 -21.14
CA TYR A 71 15.23 3.99 -22.42
C TYR A 71 16.41 4.92 -22.72
N ALA A 72 16.89 5.67 -21.72
CA ALA A 72 18.02 6.58 -21.90
C ALA A 72 19.28 5.86 -22.39
N ASP A 73 19.52 4.63 -21.93
CA ASP A 73 20.68 3.83 -22.32
C ASP A 73 20.44 3.00 -23.59
N GLN A 74 19.27 2.38 -23.70
CA GLN A 74 18.98 1.39 -24.74
C GLN A 74 18.30 2.00 -25.97
N ASN A 75 17.74 3.22 -25.87
CA ASN A 75 16.95 3.91 -26.90
C ASN A 75 15.65 3.19 -27.32
N TYR A 76 15.16 2.26 -26.48
CA TYR A 76 13.85 1.60 -26.64
C TYR A 76 13.36 1.12 -25.27
N PHE A 77 12.06 0.81 -25.15
CA PHE A 77 11.51 0.17 -23.95
C PHE A 77 11.55 -1.36 -24.05
N PRO A 78 11.63 -2.11 -22.93
CA PRO A 78 11.58 -3.56 -22.95
C PRO A 78 10.38 -4.11 -23.74
N LEU A 79 10.64 -5.05 -24.66
CA LEU A 79 9.59 -5.71 -25.45
C LEU A 79 8.91 -6.84 -24.69
N SER A 80 9.62 -7.44 -23.73
CA SER A 80 9.12 -8.49 -22.89
C SER A 80 8.29 -7.92 -21.73
N PRO A 81 7.39 -8.72 -21.13
CA PRO A 81 6.81 -8.41 -19.83
C PRO A 81 7.88 -8.10 -18.77
N LEU A 82 7.45 -7.46 -17.68
CA LEU A 82 8.34 -7.26 -16.54
C LEU A 82 8.89 -8.60 -16.03
N PRO A 83 10.13 -8.62 -15.52
CA PRO A 83 10.63 -9.76 -14.77
C PRO A 83 9.69 -10.13 -13.62
N SER A 84 9.70 -11.40 -13.20
CA SER A 84 8.95 -11.84 -12.03
C SER A 84 9.35 -11.02 -10.79
N PRO A 85 8.46 -10.84 -9.81
CA PRO A 85 8.76 -10.00 -8.66
C PRO A 85 9.96 -10.53 -7.88
N GLY A 86 10.77 -9.61 -7.34
CA GLY A 86 12.05 -9.91 -6.70
C GLY A 86 13.23 -9.99 -7.67
N ASN A 87 13.01 -10.18 -8.97
CA ASN A 87 14.10 -10.12 -9.97
C ASN A 87 14.39 -8.69 -10.40
N ALA A 88 15.61 -8.45 -10.85
CA ALA A 88 16.05 -7.14 -11.31
C ALA A 88 15.58 -6.83 -12.74
N LEU A 89 15.27 -5.56 -13.01
CA LEU A 89 15.19 -5.03 -14.37
C LEU A 89 16.59 -4.67 -14.85
N LYS A 90 17.03 -5.28 -15.95
CA LYS A 90 18.38 -5.13 -16.50
C LYS A 90 18.33 -4.85 -17.99
N ASN A 91 19.45 -4.41 -18.56
CA ASN A 91 19.64 -4.39 -20.01
C ASN A 91 19.69 -5.84 -20.58
N PRO A 92 19.55 -6.04 -21.90
CA PRO A 92 19.54 -7.39 -22.50
C PRO A 92 20.80 -8.21 -22.24
N VAL A 93 21.94 -7.54 -22.08
CA VAL A 93 23.24 -8.19 -21.78
C VAL A 93 23.37 -8.56 -20.30
N GLY A 94 22.52 -7.98 -19.43
CA GLY A 94 22.51 -8.24 -17.99
C GLY A 94 23.58 -7.48 -17.17
N THR A 95 24.36 -6.61 -17.80
CA THR A 95 25.45 -5.85 -17.18
C THR A 95 24.96 -4.65 -16.37
N ILE A 96 23.94 -3.95 -16.89
CA ILE A 96 23.39 -2.75 -16.24
C ILE A 96 22.07 -3.11 -15.58
N THR A 97 21.90 -2.72 -14.32
CA THR A 97 20.67 -2.93 -13.55
C THR A 97 19.98 -1.61 -13.30
N TYR A 98 18.75 -1.48 -13.78
CA TYR A 98 17.92 -0.28 -13.66
C TYR A 98 17.01 -0.31 -12.43
N LEU A 99 16.62 -1.52 -12.00
CA LEU A 99 15.88 -1.74 -10.76
C LEU A 99 16.33 -3.07 -10.15
N GLN A 100 16.73 -3.05 -8.88
CA GLN A 100 17.30 -4.22 -8.21
C GLN A 100 16.27 -5.34 -8.01
N SER A 101 15.03 -4.98 -7.73
CA SER A 101 13.95 -5.94 -7.52
C SER A 101 12.63 -5.34 -7.97
N ILE A 102 11.93 -6.01 -8.89
CA ILE A 102 10.56 -5.68 -9.25
C ILE A 102 9.66 -5.87 -8.01
N PRO A 103 8.93 -4.84 -7.55
CA PRO A 103 7.99 -4.99 -6.45
C PRO A 103 6.84 -5.92 -6.84
N LYS A 104 6.25 -6.57 -5.84
CA LYS A 104 5.07 -7.43 -6.00
C LYS A 104 3.81 -6.73 -5.50
N ASP A 105 2.66 -7.06 -6.07
CA ASP A 105 1.39 -6.58 -5.55
C ASP A 105 1.23 -6.96 -4.07
N PRO A 106 0.90 -6.02 -3.17
CA PRO A 106 0.85 -6.27 -1.73
C PRO A 106 -0.33 -7.15 -1.30
N GLN A 107 -1.31 -7.41 -2.18
CA GLN A 107 -2.46 -8.26 -1.89
C GLN A 107 -2.34 -9.62 -2.57
N SER A 108 -2.05 -9.67 -3.87
CA SER A 108 -1.99 -10.94 -4.60
C SER A 108 -0.59 -11.56 -4.67
N GLY A 109 0.46 -10.75 -4.53
CA GLY A 109 1.84 -11.17 -4.73
C GLY A 109 2.26 -11.27 -6.19
N ASP A 110 1.38 -10.95 -7.13
CA ASP A 110 1.64 -11.01 -8.57
C ASP A 110 2.50 -9.83 -9.06
N SER A 111 3.01 -9.94 -10.29
CA SER A 111 3.61 -8.83 -11.01
C SER A 111 2.58 -7.76 -11.37
N TYR A 112 3.05 -6.51 -11.43
CA TYR A 112 2.31 -5.44 -12.10
C TYR A 112 2.21 -5.69 -13.60
N GLY A 113 1.14 -5.19 -14.21
CA GLY A 113 0.90 -5.32 -15.64
C GLY A 113 1.82 -4.40 -16.42
N TYR A 114 2.47 -4.94 -17.46
CA TYR A 114 3.29 -4.18 -18.40
C TYR A 114 3.08 -4.70 -19.80
N THR A 115 2.94 -3.79 -20.76
CA THR A 115 2.90 -4.13 -22.18
C THR A 115 3.56 -3.04 -23.01
N SER A 116 4.35 -3.44 -24.01
CA SER A 116 4.86 -2.55 -25.04
C SER A 116 3.82 -2.39 -26.15
N LEU A 117 3.58 -1.17 -26.57
CA LEU A 117 2.63 -0.80 -27.62
C LEU A 117 3.42 -0.18 -28.78
N LYS A 118 3.07 -0.55 -30.02
CA LYS A 118 3.56 0.17 -31.19
C LYS A 118 2.86 1.54 -31.25
N LEU A 119 3.62 2.61 -31.48
CA LEU A 119 3.02 3.87 -31.93
C LEU A 119 2.45 3.68 -33.35
N ASP A 120 1.44 4.47 -33.70
CA ASP A 120 0.98 4.57 -35.08
C ASP A 120 2.16 4.88 -36.01
N GLU A 121 2.24 4.12 -37.10
CA GLU A 121 3.38 4.06 -38.03
C GLU A 121 3.67 5.41 -38.72
N SER A 122 2.75 6.38 -38.63
CA SER A 122 2.84 7.72 -39.21
C SER A 122 3.69 8.71 -38.43
N VAL A 123 4.01 8.43 -37.16
CA VAL A 123 4.79 9.34 -36.28
C VAL A 123 6.27 8.95 -36.23
N CYS A 124 6.61 7.80 -36.80
CA CYS A 124 7.89 7.14 -36.61
C CYS A 124 8.60 7.07 -37.96
N ASP A 125 9.69 7.82 -38.11
CA ASP A 125 10.56 7.61 -39.25
C ASP A 125 11.03 6.15 -39.22
N SER A 126 11.07 5.48 -40.37
CA SER A 126 11.36 4.04 -40.47
C SER A 126 12.80 3.64 -40.05
N SER A 127 13.48 4.47 -39.26
CA SER A 127 14.88 4.38 -38.83
C SER A 127 15.13 3.35 -37.71
N GLY A 128 14.21 2.40 -37.50
CA GLY A 128 14.42 1.24 -36.63
C GLY A 128 13.16 0.83 -35.86
N ILE A 129 12.76 -0.44 -36.03
CA ILE A 129 11.52 -1.07 -35.53
C ILE A 129 11.27 -0.92 -34.02
N ASN A 130 12.28 -0.53 -33.23
CA ASN A 130 12.23 -0.46 -31.77
C ASN A 130 12.26 0.95 -31.17
N LYS A 131 12.51 2.01 -31.98
CA LYS A 131 12.67 3.38 -31.45
C LYS A 131 11.34 4.09 -31.14
N CYS A 132 10.24 3.49 -31.57
CA CYS A 132 8.91 4.09 -31.59
C CYS A 132 7.88 3.25 -30.83
N LEU A 133 8.29 2.81 -29.66
CA LEU A 133 7.45 2.00 -28.79
C LEU A 133 7.00 2.85 -27.62
N LYS A 134 5.70 2.80 -27.34
CA LYS A 134 5.14 3.23 -26.06
C LYS A 134 5.10 2.03 -25.13
N TYR A 135 4.92 2.28 -23.85
CA TYR A 135 4.57 1.23 -22.92
C TYR A 135 3.38 1.64 -22.07
N CYS A 136 2.78 0.64 -21.45
CA CYS A 136 1.67 0.79 -20.54
C CYS A 136 1.95 -0.05 -19.31
N LEU A 137 1.87 0.59 -18.14
CA LEU A 137 2.21 0.02 -16.84
C LEU A 137 1.00 0.20 -15.90
N PHE A 138 0.49 -0.86 -15.29
CA PHE A 138 -0.77 -0.78 -14.57
C PHE A 138 -0.89 -1.75 -13.38
N ALA A 139 -1.77 -1.40 -12.45
CA ALA A 139 -2.15 -2.21 -11.30
C ALA A 139 -3.67 -2.13 -11.09
N LYS A 140 -4.27 -3.18 -10.53
CA LYS A 140 -5.67 -3.17 -10.10
C LYS A 140 -5.76 -2.62 -8.68
N LEU A 141 -6.50 -1.52 -8.50
CA LEU A 141 -6.74 -0.92 -7.18
C LEU A 141 -7.96 -1.53 -6.51
N GLU A 142 -7.97 -1.54 -5.18
CA GLU A 142 -9.01 -2.20 -4.38
C GLU A 142 -10.19 -1.30 -4.03
N ASN A 143 -9.97 0.01 -4.01
CA ASN A 143 -11.02 1.00 -3.76
C ASN A 143 -11.73 1.48 -5.03
N ILE A 144 -11.45 0.86 -6.18
CA ILE A 144 -12.03 1.23 -7.48
C ILE A 144 -12.71 -0.01 -8.07
N ALA A 145 -14.00 0.10 -8.37
CA ALA A 145 -14.77 -0.97 -9.01
C ALA A 145 -14.47 -0.99 -10.52
N THR A 146 -13.39 -1.64 -10.93
CA THR A 146 -13.01 -1.75 -12.35
C THR A 146 -13.25 -3.16 -12.89
N THR A 147 -14.11 -3.25 -13.91
CA THR A 147 -14.57 -4.51 -14.54
C THR A 147 -13.68 -5.03 -15.67
N SER A 148 -12.63 -4.32 -16.09
CA SER A 148 -11.77 -4.76 -17.21
C SER A 148 -10.33 -4.28 -17.07
N ALA A 149 -9.56 -4.87 -16.16
CA ALA A 149 -8.12 -4.56 -15.96
C ALA A 149 -7.21 -5.29 -16.97
N THR A 150 -7.66 -5.49 -18.21
CA THR A 150 -6.98 -6.37 -19.18
C THR A 150 -6.33 -5.62 -20.34
N GLN A 151 -6.63 -4.34 -20.56
CA GLN A 151 -6.07 -3.56 -21.67
C GLN A 151 -5.86 -2.11 -21.26
N CYS A 152 -4.88 -1.44 -21.90
CA CYS A 152 -4.47 -0.05 -21.71
C CYS A 152 -5.53 0.99 -22.14
N GLN A 153 -6.81 0.71 -21.87
CA GLN A 153 -7.93 1.56 -22.22
C GLN A 153 -8.23 2.53 -21.07
N PRO A 154 -8.48 3.82 -21.36
CA PRO A 154 -8.81 4.83 -20.36
C PRO A 154 -10.15 4.52 -19.71
N ILE A 155 -10.11 4.16 -18.42
CA ILE A 155 -11.31 3.98 -17.62
C ILE A 155 -11.64 5.32 -16.93
N PRO A 156 -12.92 5.78 -16.92
CA PRO A 156 -13.27 7.16 -16.57
C PRO A 156 -13.04 7.60 -15.12
N SER A 157 -12.82 6.68 -14.18
CA SER A 157 -12.87 7.04 -12.75
C SER A 157 -11.96 6.21 -11.85
N GLY A 158 -10.87 5.65 -12.39
CA GLY A 158 -9.83 5.08 -11.58
C GLY A 158 -8.46 5.17 -12.21
N PHE A 159 -7.50 5.64 -11.43
CA PHE A 159 -6.18 6.06 -11.86
C PHE A 159 -5.47 5.00 -12.71
N ASN A 160 -5.46 5.23 -14.01
CA ASN A 160 -4.56 4.64 -14.98
C ASN A 160 -3.18 5.27 -14.76
N TYR A 161 -2.09 4.51 -14.63
CA TYR A 161 -0.76 5.09 -14.80
C TYR A 161 -0.32 4.88 -16.24
N TYR A 162 -0.78 5.79 -17.09
CA TYR A 162 -0.16 6.02 -18.40
C TYR A 162 1.25 6.54 -18.19
N VAL A 163 2.25 5.89 -18.78
CA VAL A 163 3.53 6.56 -19.02
C VAL A 163 3.59 6.96 -20.48
N THR A 164 3.12 8.17 -20.74
CA THR A 164 3.39 8.90 -21.97
C THR A 164 4.70 9.68 -21.79
N GLN A 165 5.68 9.46 -22.64
CA GLN A 165 6.71 10.47 -22.92
C GLN A 165 6.20 11.42 -24.02
N PRO A 166 6.64 12.70 -24.03
CA PRO A 166 6.13 13.75 -24.93
C PRO A 166 6.33 13.43 -26.41
#